data_AF-A0A538ATP8-F1
#
_entry.id   AF-A0A538ATP8-F1
#
_cell.length_a   1.000
_cell.length_b   1.000
_cell.length_c   1.000
_cell.angle_alpha   90.00
_cell.angle_beta   90.00
_cell.angle_gamma   90.00
#
_symmetry.space_group_name_H-M   'P 1'
#
loop_
_entity.id
_entity.type
_entity.pdbx_description
1 polymer ?
#
loop_
_entity_poly.entity_id
_entity_poly.type
_entity_poly.pdbx_seq_one_letter_code
_entity_poly.pdbx_strand_id
1 'polypeptide(L)'
;MTVVAAGLLVFVWFSSQSKAAHKGIPSSYPPIYGAYQPSFSSWGWLAVAAALVAAGVVFLFARNRWHRAAWVIPIVVAILFSFGASLAMVNGNPGEFVSPLTRTTAHYGDYQADVPKVRALGVRGFVEAFPKLLKERGGLITAHARTHPPGTEVLLSVLQSRFPKHLIPRALFIAFFSCLILIPTWFIARAFAGERAALITVFLLGVAPAPGVFIFLNLDAFHATLLVGSAALLAWGLTRKESHWVVVL
;
A
#
# COMPACT_ATOMS: atom_id res chain seq x y z
N MET A 1 8.23 30.38 5.19
CA MET A 1 7.18 30.32 4.14
C MET A 1 7.72 30.71 2.76
N THR A 2 8.40 31.86 2.61
CA THR A 2 9.02 32.33 1.36
C THR A 2 10.04 31.36 0.76
N VAL A 3 10.92 30.76 1.57
CA VAL A 3 11.92 29.78 1.12
C VAL A 3 11.27 28.50 0.57
N VAL A 4 10.20 28.03 1.23
CA VAL A 4 9.44 26.85 0.78
C VAL A 4 8.70 27.15 -0.52
N ALA A 5 8.08 28.33 -0.64
CA ALA A 5 7.41 28.76 -1.86
C ALA A 5 8.40 28.90 -3.04
N ALA A 6 9.57 29.52 -2.80
CA ALA A 6 10.62 29.65 -3.82
C ALA A 6 11.16 28.27 -4.24
N GLY A 7 11.42 27.38 -3.27
CA GLY A 7 11.84 26.00 -3.55
C GLY A 7 10.81 25.22 -4.36
N LEU A 8 9.52 25.35 -4.04
CA LEU A 8 8.43 24.75 -4.82
C LEU A 8 8.35 25.32 -6.24
N LEU A 9 8.53 26.63 -6.42
CA LEU A 9 8.51 27.27 -7.74
C LEU A 9 9.70 26.81 -8.60
N VAL A 10 10.90 26.75 -8.04
CA VAL A 10 12.10 26.23 -8.73
C VAL A 10 11.90 24.77 -9.11
N PHE A 11 11.33 23.96 -8.20
CA PHE A 11 11.02 22.57 -8.46
C PHE A 11 9.98 22.41 -9.58
N VAL A 12 8.89 23.19 -9.57
CA VAL A 12 7.86 23.16 -10.61
C VAL A 12 8.45 23.58 -11.96
N TRP A 13 9.27 24.64 -11.99
CA TRP A 13 9.96 25.08 -13.20
C TRP A 13 10.88 23.98 -13.75
N PHE A 14 11.73 23.39 -12.91
CA PHE A 14 12.63 22.31 -13.31
C PHE A 14 11.88 21.06 -13.80
N SER A 15 10.84 20.64 -13.07
CA SER A 15 9.98 19.50 -13.46
C SER A 15 9.29 19.76 -14.80
N SER A 16 8.72 20.95 -15.01
CA SER A 16 8.05 21.32 -16.26
C SER A 16 8.96 21.39 -17.49
N GLN A 17 10.28 21.47 -17.32
CA GLN A 17 11.25 21.46 -18.42
C GLN A 17 11.88 20.06 -18.62
N SER A 18 11.70 19.15 -17.67
CA SER A 18 12.30 17.82 -17.71
C SER A 18 11.57 16.90 -18.67
N LYS A 19 12.26 16.50 -19.74
CA LYS A 19 11.78 15.45 -20.67
C LYS A 19 11.43 14.15 -19.95
N ALA A 20 12.02 13.89 -18.79
CA ALA A 20 11.75 12.69 -18.03
C ALA A 20 10.49 12.82 -17.15
N ALA A 21 10.18 14.02 -16.64
CA ALA A 21 8.94 14.29 -15.91
C ALA A 21 7.69 14.28 -16.82
N HIS A 22 7.85 14.72 -18.08
CA HIS A 22 6.79 14.66 -19.10
C HIS A 22 6.49 13.25 -19.62
N LYS A 23 7.36 12.27 -19.37
CA LYS A 23 7.07 10.87 -19.67
C LYS A 23 6.03 10.26 -18.72
N GLY A 24 5.64 10.99 -17.67
CA GLY A 24 4.68 10.53 -16.66
C GLY A 24 5.33 9.62 -15.63
N ILE A 25 4.54 8.71 -15.04
CA ILE A 25 5.03 7.64 -14.15
C ILE A 25 5.04 6.32 -14.95
N PRO A 26 5.97 6.09 -15.89
CA PRO A 26 6.23 4.75 -16.36
C PRO A 26 7.03 4.02 -15.28
N SER A 27 6.54 2.86 -14.85
CA SER A 27 7.06 2.02 -13.75
C SER A 27 8.49 1.48 -13.96
N SER A 28 9.18 1.85 -15.05
CA SER A 28 10.48 1.31 -15.46
C SER A 28 11.67 2.22 -15.14
N TYR A 29 11.42 3.45 -14.66
CA TYR A 29 12.46 4.43 -14.34
C TYR A 29 12.33 4.87 -12.87
N PRO A 30 13.40 5.40 -12.25
CA PRO A 30 13.32 5.99 -10.91
C PRO A 30 12.13 6.96 -10.84
N PRO A 31 11.44 7.09 -9.69
CA PRO A 31 10.30 7.98 -9.58
C PRO A 31 10.74 9.42 -9.86
N ILE A 32 10.51 9.87 -11.08
CA ILE A 32 10.66 11.26 -11.48
C ILE A 32 9.29 11.87 -11.25
N TYR A 33 9.23 12.88 -10.40
CA TYR A 33 8.01 13.64 -10.18
C TYR A 33 7.44 14.05 -11.54
N GLY A 34 6.19 13.66 -11.81
CA GLY A 34 5.53 13.99 -13.07
C GLY A 34 5.50 15.50 -13.32
N ALA A 35 5.39 15.90 -14.58
CA ALA A 35 5.24 17.30 -14.94
C ALA A 35 3.97 17.86 -14.27
N TYR A 36 4.12 18.94 -13.49
CA TYR A 36 2.98 19.62 -12.88
C TYR A 36 2.13 20.30 -13.97
N GLN A 37 1.00 19.70 -14.31
CA GLN A 37 0.04 20.22 -15.27
C GLN A 37 -1.28 20.54 -14.53
N PRO A 38 -1.42 21.75 -13.95
CA PRO A 38 -2.64 22.12 -13.27
C PRO A 38 -3.80 22.14 -14.27
N SER A 39 -4.86 21.40 -13.96
CA SER A 39 -6.12 21.43 -14.71
C SER A 39 -7.11 22.34 -13.98
N PHE A 40 -7.45 23.47 -14.59
CA PHE A 40 -8.54 24.35 -14.13
C PHE A 40 -9.88 23.98 -14.77
N SER A 41 -10.03 22.71 -15.14
CA SER A 41 -11.30 22.19 -15.66
C SER A 41 -12.42 22.36 -14.62
N SER A 42 -13.66 22.40 -15.09
CA SER A 42 -14.86 22.36 -14.24
C SER A 42 -14.85 21.14 -13.31
N TRP A 43 -14.32 20.00 -13.75
CA TRP A 43 -14.09 18.81 -12.93
C TRP A 43 -13.05 19.03 -11.83
N GLY A 44 -11.96 19.76 -12.11
CA GLY A 44 -10.97 20.14 -11.10
C GLY A 44 -11.59 21.02 -10.01
N TRP A 45 -12.38 22.02 -10.39
CA TRP A 45 -13.11 22.86 -9.43
C TRP A 45 -14.15 22.09 -8.63
N LEU A 46 -14.86 21.14 -9.26
CA LEU A 46 -15.79 20.25 -8.57
C LEU A 46 -15.07 19.37 -7.54
N ALA A 47 -13.88 18.84 -7.86
CA ALA A 47 -13.06 18.09 -6.91
C ALA A 47 -12.61 18.95 -5.72
N VAL A 48 -12.20 20.21 -5.97
CA VAL A 48 -11.86 21.16 -4.91
C VAL A 48 -13.07 21.47 -4.02
N ALA A 49 -14.23 21.74 -4.63
CA ALA A 49 -15.47 21.99 -3.88
C ALA A 49 -15.88 20.78 -3.03
N ALA A 50 -15.82 19.57 -3.60
CA ALA A 50 -16.09 18.33 -2.87
C ALA A 50 -15.10 18.13 -1.71
N ALA A 51 -13.81 18.43 -1.89
CA ALA A 51 -12.81 18.36 -0.84
C ALA A 51 -13.10 19.36 0.30
N LEU A 52 -13.54 20.58 -0.02
CA LEU A 52 -13.92 21.59 0.98
C LEU A 52 -15.17 21.16 1.76
N VAL A 53 -16.20 20.63 1.08
CA VAL A 53 -17.40 20.09 1.73
C VAL A 53 -17.03 18.92 2.64
N ALA A 54 -16.21 17.98 2.16
CA ALA A 54 -15.73 16.86 2.96
C ALA A 54 -14.95 17.34 4.19
N ALA A 55 -14.08 18.34 4.04
CA ALA A 55 -13.35 18.94 5.16
C ALA A 55 -14.31 19.57 6.19
N GLY A 56 -15.35 20.26 5.75
CA GLY A 56 -16.40 20.82 6.61
C GLY A 56 -17.16 19.73 7.38
N VAL A 57 -17.57 18.66 6.71
CA VAL A 57 -18.24 17.51 7.34
C VAL A 57 -17.33 16.84 8.37
N VAL A 58 -16.06 16.61 8.03
CA VAL A 58 -15.07 16.02 8.95
C VAL A 58 -14.84 16.93 10.16
N PHE A 59 -14.77 18.25 9.98
CA PHE A 59 -14.65 19.20 11.07
C PHE A 59 -15.84 19.14 12.05
N LEU A 60 -17.07 19.10 11.52
CA LEU A 60 -18.28 18.95 12.34
C LEU A 60 -18.30 17.61 13.08
N PHE A 61 -17.92 16.52 12.40
CA PHE A 61 -17.82 15.19 12.99
C PHE A 61 -16.77 15.15 14.12
N ALA A 62 -15.61 15.77 13.91
CA ALA A 62 -14.56 15.88 14.92
C ALA A 62 -15.04 16.68 16.15
N ARG A 63 -15.81 17.75 15.95
CA ARG A 63 -16.35 18.60 17.03
C ARG A 63 -17.33 17.85 17.93
N ASN A 64 -18.18 16.99 17.37
CA ASN A 64 -19.24 16.29 18.11
C ASN A 64 -18.74 15.08 18.94
N ARG A 65 -17.43 14.83 19.01
CA ARG A 65 -16.81 13.69 19.72
C ARG A 65 -17.36 12.31 19.32
N TRP A 66 -17.93 12.17 18.12
CA TRP A 66 -18.46 10.90 17.61
C TRP A 66 -17.36 9.96 17.04
N HIS A 67 -16.09 10.20 17.39
CA HIS A 67 -14.92 9.53 16.81
C HIS A 67 -14.55 8.21 17.51
N ARG A 68 -15.50 7.30 17.73
CA ARG A 68 -15.16 5.98 18.27
C ARG A 68 -14.35 5.19 17.25
N ALA A 69 -13.27 4.54 17.70
CA ALA A 69 -12.40 3.74 16.83
C ALA A 69 -13.17 2.67 16.01
N ALA A 70 -14.20 2.07 16.62
CA ALA A 70 -15.06 1.09 15.99
C ALA A 70 -15.76 1.59 14.70
N TRP A 71 -16.01 2.90 14.59
CA TRP A 71 -16.62 3.49 13.40
C TRP A 71 -15.59 4.13 12.47
N VAL A 72 -14.62 4.83 13.05
CA VAL A 72 -13.61 5.57 12.29
C VAL A 72 -12.75 4.62 11.45
N ILE A 73 -12.26 3.53 12.02
CA ILE A 73 -11.33 2.63 11.31
C ILE A 73 -11.99 2.00 10.08
N PRO A 74 -13.20 1.38 10.16
CA PRO A 74 -13.87 0.85 8.98
C PRO A 74 -14.15 1.91 7.91
N ILE A 75 -14.54 3.13 8.31
CA ILE A 75 -14.79 4.23 7.36
C ILE A 75 -13.50 4.61 6.63
N VAL A 76 -12.38 4.76 7.33
CA VAL A 76 -11.10 5.12 6.70
C VAL A 76 -10.58 3.98 5.83
N VAL A 77 -10.73 2.72 6.25
CA VAL A 77 -10.43 1.55 5.41
C VAL A 77 -11.24 1.57 4.12
N ALA A 78 -12.54 1.85 4.21
CA ALA A 78 -13.43 1.93 3.04
C ALA A 78 -13.03 3.08 2.10
N ILE A 79 -12.75 4.27 2.65
CA ILE A 79 -12.27 5.42 1.87
C ILE A 79 -10.96 5.09 1.17
N LEU A 80 -9.98 4.53 1.89
CA LEU A 80 -8.67 4.16 1.36
C LEU A 80 -8.81 3.11 0.25
N PHE A 81 -9.66 2.11 0.45
CA PHE A 81 -9.93 1.08 -0.55
C PHE A 81 -10.60 1.66 -1.80
N SER A 82 -11.67 2.45 -1.63
CA SER A 82 -12.37 3.11 -2.74
C SER A 82 -11.49 4.08 -3.49
N PHE A 83 -10.65 4.83 -2.79
CA PHE A 83 -9.67 5.73 -3.40
C PHE A 83 -8.63 4.96 -4.21
N GLY A 84 -8.03 3.90 -3.65
CA GLY A 84 -7.11 3.03 -4.38
C GLY A 84 -7.77 2.39 -5.61
N ALA A 85 -9.02 1.94 -5.49
CA ALA A 85 -9.77 1.39 -6.62
C ALA A 85 -10.03 2.45 -7.71
N SER A 86 -10.35 3.68 -7.31
CA SER A 86 -10.51 4.80 -8.24
C SER A 86 -9.20 5.12 -8.96
N LEU A 87 -8.06 5.10 -8.25
CA LEU A 87 -6.73 5.32 -8.80
C LEU A 87 -6.34 4.22 -9.79
N ALA A 88 -6.62 2.95 -9.47
CA ALA A 88 -6.39 1.85 -10.38
C ALA A 88 -7.19 2.01 -11.69
N MET A 89 -8.39 2.61 -11.62
CA MET A 89 -9.21 2.92 -12.78
C MET A 89 -8.92 4.27 -13.42
N VAL A 90 -7.86 4.99 -13.02
CA VAL A 90 -7.52 6.26 -13.68
C VAL A 90 -7.25 5.97 -15.15
N ASN A 91 -8.03 6.62 -16.03
CA ASN A 91 -8.14 6.38 -17.48
C ASN A 91 -9.11 5.27 -17.93
N GLY A 92 -9.94 4.74 -17.03
CA GLY A 92 -11.06 3.85 -17.38
C GLY A 92 -10.66 2.46 -17.83
N ASN A 93 -9.45 1.98 -17.51
CA ASN A 93 -8.98 0.64 -17.86
C ASN A 93 -9.14 -0.33 -16.67
N PRO A 94 -10.16 -1.22 -16.67
CA PRO A 94 -10.36 -2.19 -15.58
C PRO A 94 -9.24 -3.24 -15.47
N GLY A 95 -8.42 -3.40 -16.51
CA GLY A 95 -7.27 -4.31 -16.50
C GLY A 95 -6.19 -3.90 -15.48
N GLU A 96 -6.16 -2.62 -15.09
CA GLU A 96 -5.21 -2.12 -14.10
C GLU A 96 -5.46 -2.66 -12.68
N PHE A 97 -6.70 -3.06 -12.36
CA PHE A 97 -6.99 -3.73 -11.07
C PHE A 97 -6.17 -5.00 -10.87
N VAL A 98 -5.87 -5.69 -11.95
CA VAL A 98 -5.19 -6.98 -11.94
C VAL A 98 -3.78 -6.88 -12.51
N SER A 99 -3.30 -5.67 -12.83
CA SER A 99 -1.99 -5.51 -13.46
C SER A 99 -0.85 -6.09 -12.63
N PRO A 100 -0.80 -5.99 -11.28
CA PRO A 100 0.25 -6.67 -10.50
C PRO A 100 0.23 -8.20 -10.61
N LEU A 101 -0.93 -8.79 -10.95
CA LEU A 101 -1.10 -10.24 -11.10
C LEU A 101 -0.75 -10.73 -12.51
N THR A 102 -0.66 -9.83 -13.48
CA THR A 102 -0.41 -10.15 -14.90
C THR A 102 0.88 -9.54 -15.44
N ARG A 103 1.48 -8.60 -14.70
CA ARG A 103 2.71 -7.89 -15.08
C ARG A 103 3.88 -8.87 -15.22
N THR A 104 4.26 -9.08 -16.48
CA THR A 104 5.40 -9.88 -16.87
C THR A 104 6.16 -9.13 -17.97
N THR A 105 7.49 -9.14 -17.89
CA THR A 105 8.38 -8.61 -18.94
C THR A 105 9.22 -9.74 -19.52
N ALA A 106 9.96 -9.47 -20.59
CA ALA A 106 10.85 -10.46 -21.23
C ALA A 106 11.96 -11.00 -20.29
N HIS A 107 12.27 -10.28 -19.19
CA HIS A 107 13.41 -10.60 -18.31
C HIS A 107 13.04 -10.82 -16.84
N TYR A 108 11.89 -10.34 -16.39
CA TYR A 108 11.42 -10.49 -15.02
C TYR A 108 9.89 -10.39 -14.92
N GLY A 109 9.32 -11.06 -13.92
CA GLY A 109 7.90 -10.98 -13.58
C GLY A 109 7.66 -10.31 -12.24
N ASP A 110 6.39 -10.14 -11.89
CA ASP A 110 5.97 -9.88 -10.51
C ASP A 110 5.91 -11.20 -9.70
N TYR A 111 5.56 -11.16 -8.41
CA TYR A 111 5.52 -12.35 -7.52
C TYR A 111 4.71 -13.52 -8.09
N GLN A 112 3.71 -13.25 -8.93
CA GLN A 112 2.88 -14.29 -9.55
C GLN A 112 3.68 -15.23 -10.47
N ALA A 113 4.81 -14.79 -11.03
CA ALA A 113 5.62 -15.57 -11.96
C ALA A 113 6.25 -16.81 -11.31
N ASP A 114 6.54 -16.79 -10.00
CA ASP A 114 7.17 -17.91 -9.29
C ASP A 114 6.16 -18.82 -8.57
N VAL A 115 4.86 -18.52 -8.63
CA VAL A 115 3.80 -19.37 -8.03
C VAL A 115 3.83 -20.83 -8.53
N PRO A 116 4.09 -21.13 -9.82
CA PRO A 116 4.26 -22.51 -10.26
C PRO A 116 5.36 -23.27 -9.50
N LYS A 117 6.45 -22.60 -9.10
CA LYS A 117 7.53 -23.22 -8.31
C LYS A 117 7.08 -23.51 -6.88
N VAL A 118 6.32 -22.61 -6.27
CA VAL A 118 5.69 -22.84 -4.96
C VAL A 118 4.83 -24.10 -4.99
N ARG A 119 4.06 -24.30 -6.07
CA ARG A 119 3.20 -25.47 -6.24
C ARG A 119 4.00 -26.75 -6.46
N ALA A 120 5.09 -26.69 -7.23
CA ALA A 120 5.95 -27.85 -7.50
C ALA A 120 6.72 -28.33 -6.26
N LEU A 121 7.24 -27.40 -5.45
CA LEU A 121 8.05 -27.71 -4.27
C LEU A 121 7.22 -27.85 -2.97
N GLY A 122 5.95 -27.42 -3.01
CA GLY A 122 5.15 -27.19 -1.81
C GLY A 122 5.61 -25.97 -1.03
N VAL A 123 4.76 -25.47 -0.12
CA VAL A 123 5.04 -24.24 0.66
C VAL A 123 6.35 -24.36 1.45
N ARG A 124 6.50 -25.44 2.21
CA ARG A 124 7.70 -25.68 3.02
C ARG A 124 8.95 -25.83 2.16
N GLY A 125 8.89 -26.67 1.13
CA GLY A 125 10.03 -26.92 0.24
C GLY A 125 10.44 -25.66 -0.52
N PHE A 126 9.50 -24.82 -0.94
CA PHE A 126 9.80 -23.54 -1.57
C PHE A 126 10.50 -22.58 -0.60
N VAL A 127 10.00 -22.43 0.63
CA VAL A 127 10.61 -21.54 1.64
C VAL A 127 12.02 -22.00 2.00
N GLU A 128 12.24 -23.30 2.19
CA GLU A 128 13.57 -23.87 2.47
C GLU A 128 14.53 -23.72 1.27
N ALA A 129 14.04 -23.88 0.05
CA ALA A 129 14.84 -23.74 -1.17
C ALA A 129 15.06 -22.28 -1.61
N PHE A 130 14.28 -21.32 -1.10
CA PHE A 130 14.30 -19.92 -1.55
C PHE A 130 15.70 -19.29 -1.54
N PRO A 131 16.54 -19.43 -0.49
CA PRO A 131 17.89 -18.85 -0.48
C PRO A 131 18.81 -19.43 -1.56
N LYS A 132 18.57 -20.68 -1.97
CA LYS A 132 19.32 -21.34 -3.05
C LYS A 132 18.80 -20.86 -4.41
N LEU A 133 17.49 -20.83 -4.61
CA LEU A 133 16.84 -20.33 -5.82
C LEU A 133 17.19 -18.87 -6.14
N LEU A 134 17.42 -18.06 -5.10
CA LEU A 134 17.85 -16.66 -5.25
C LEU A 134 19.26 -16.52 -5.87
N LYS A 135 20.14 -17.49 -5.61
CA LYS A 135 21.53 -17.51 -6.09
C LYS A 135 21.66 -18.11 -7.49
N GLU A 136 20.74 -18.99 -7.86
CA GLU A 136 20.72 -19.65 -9.16
C GLU A 136 20.24 -18.71 -10.27
N ARG A 137 20.96 -18.67 -11.39
CA ARG A 137 20.57 -17.84 -12.55
C ARG A 137 19.27 -18.41 -13.16
N GLY A 138 18.19 -17.64 -13.11
CA GLY A 138 16.85 -18.08 -13.50
C GLY A 138 16.09 -18.89 -12.44
N GLY A 139 16.67 -19.04 -11.24
CA GLY A 139 16.05 -19.75 -10.13
C GLY A 139 14.80 -19.07 -9.59
N LEU A 140 14.70 -17.74 -9.70
CA LEU A 140 13.48 -16.94 -9.46
C LEU A 140 13.28 -15.94 -10.61
N ILE A 141 12.03 -15.70 -10.99
CA ILE A 141 11.64 -14.83 -12.10
C ILE A 141 11.21 -13.45 -11.57
N THR A 142 10.66 -13.40 -10.36
CA THR A 142 10.19 -12.17 -9.72
C THR A 142 11.34 -11.19 -9.49
N ALA A 143 11.15 -9.94 -9.90
CA ALA A 143 12.10 -8.85 -9.64
C ALA A 143 12.27 -8.56 -8.14
N HIS A 144 11.30 -8.98 -7.33
CA HIS A 144 11.20 -8.66 -5.91
C HIS A 144 11.85 -9.69 -4.97
N ALA A 145 12.32 -10.82 -5.50
CA ALA A 145 12.90 -11.91 -4.70
C ALA A 145 14.13 -11.49 -3.89
N ARG A 146 14.85 -10.43 -4.32
CA ARG A 146 16.04 -9.91 -3.62
C ARG A 146 15.72 -8.95 -2.50
N THR A 147 14.51 -8.38 -2.49
CA THR A 147 14.09 -7.36 -1.52
C THR A 147 13.03 -7.87 -0.57
N HIS A 148 12.39 -9.00 -0.87
CA HIS A 148 11.27 -9.53 -0.09
C HIS A 148 11.42 -11.04 0.17
N PRO A 149 10.94 -11.52 1.33
CA PRO A 149 10.87 -12.95 1.62
C PRO A 149 9.78 -13.66 0.79
N PRO A 150 9.79 -15.01 0.69
CA PRO A 150 8.88 -15.82 -0.16
C PRO A 150 7.38 -15.77 0.20
N GLY A 151 6.99 -14.91 1.15
CA GLY A 151 5.64 -14.92 1.71
C GLY A 151 4.56 -14.58 0.71
N THR A 152 4.86 -13.74 -0.28
CA THR A 152 3.87 -13.26 -1.24
C THR A 152 3.60 -14.29 -2.33
N GLU A 153 4.63 -15.00 -2.80
CA GLU A 153 4.48 -16.13 -3.71
C GLU A 153 3.64 -17.25 -3.05
N VAL A 154 3.86 -17.50 -1.75
CA VAL A 154 3.06 -18.45 -0.96
C VAL A 154 1.61 -18.01 -0.85
N LEU A 155 1.34 -16.75 -0.48
CA LEU A 155 -0.01 -16.20 -0.45
C LEU A 155 -0.70 -16.34 -1.81
N LEU A 156 -0.02 -15.92 -2.87
CA LEU A 156 -0.56 -15.99 -4.22
C LEU A 156 -0.86 -17.44 -4.62
N SER A 157 -0.02 -18.41 -4.24
CA SER A 157 -0.31 -19.83 -4.45
C SER A 157 -1.64 -20.25 -3.80
N VAL A 158 -1.88 -19.84 -2.55
CA VAL A 158 -3.14 -20.10 -1.83
C VAL A 158 -4.34 -19.42 -2.52
N LEU A 159 -4.20 -18.14 -2.86
CA LEU A 159 -5.25 -17.38 -3.55
C LEU A 159 -5.56 -17.95 -4.94
N GLN A 160 -4.54 -18.40 -5.68
CA GLN A 160 -4.72 -19.08 -6.95
C GLN A 160 -5.43 -20.42 -6.78
N SER A 161 -5.18 -21.16 -5.69
CA SER A 161 -5.90 -22.42 -5.42
C SER A 161 -7.37 -22.15 -5.07
N ARG A 162 -7.66 -21.05 -4.36
CA ARG A 162 -9.04 -20.69 -3.97
C ARG A 162 -9.86 -20.04 -5.09
N PHE A 163 -9.19 -19.29 -5.98
CA PHE A 163 -9.81 -18.53 -7.07
C PHE A 163 -9.10 -18.81 -8.41
N PRO A 164 -9.07 -20.06 -8.93
CA PRO A 164 -8.16 -20.49 -10.00
C PRO A 164 -8.27 -19.74 -11.33
N LYS A 165 -9.45 -19.25 -11.69
CA LYS A 165 -9.69 -18.54 -12.96
C LYS A 165 -10.00 -17.05 -12.78
N HIS A 166 -10.04 -16.55 -11.55
CA HIS A 166 -10.58 -15.22 -11.26
C HIS A 166 -9.48 -14.30 -10.72
N LEU A 167 -9.01 -13.37 -11.55
CA LEU A 167 -7.99 -12.39 -11.15
C LEU A 167 -8.55 -11.27 -10.27
N ILE A 168 -9.76 -10.79 -10.57
CA ILE A 168 -10.39 -9.68 -9.83
C ILE A 168 -10.58 -10.01 -8.34
N PRO A 169 -11.16 -11.16 -7.94
CA PRO A 169 -11.28 -11.49 -6.52
C PRO A 169 -9.93 -11.58 -5.79
N ARG A 170 -8.87 -12.04 -6.46
CA ARG A 170 -7.52 -12.06 -5.88
C ARG A 170 -7.00 -10.65 -5.65
N ALA A 171 -7.13 -9.77 -6.65
CA ALA A 171 -6.72 -8.38 -6.54
C ALA A 171 -7.50 -7.64 -5.45
N LEU A 172 -8.83 -7.81 -5.38
CA LEU A 172 -9.66 -7.21 -4.33
C LEU A 172 -9.27 -7.71 -2.94
N PHE A 173 -8.96 -9.01 -2.79
CA PHE A 173 -8.51 -9.55 -1.52
C PHE A 173 -7.19 -8.91 -1.07
N ILE A 174 -6.21 -8.85 -1.98
CA ILE A 174 -4.89 -8.28 -1.72
C ILE A 174 -5.03 -6.79 -1.37
N ALA A 175 -5.79 -6.04 -2.16
CA ALA A 175 -6.03 -4.63 -1.93
C ALA A 175 -6.75 -4.38 -0.60
N PHE A 176 -7.79 -5.14 -0.30
CA PHE A 176 -8.50 -5.04 0.98
C PHE A 176 -7.57 -5.34 2.16
N PHE A 177 -6.75 -6.40 2.05
CA PHE A 177 -5.77 -6.74 3.07
C PHE A 177 -4.70 -5.65 3.25
N SER A 178 -4.26 -5.03 2.17
CA SER A 178 -3.36 -3.86 2.21
C SER A 178 -3.97 -2.69 3.00
N CYS A 179 -5.28 -2.44 2.88
CA CYS A 179 -5.96 -1.41 3.68
C CYS A 179 -6.01 -1.75 5.18
N LEU A 180 -5.89 -3.02 5.56
CA LEU A 180 -5.92 -3.42 6.96
C LEU A 180 -4.70 -2.95 7.76
N ILE A 181 -3.65 -2.43 7.11
CA ILE A 181 -2.49 -1.78 7.77
C ILE A 181 -2.89 -0.72 8.81
N LEU A 182 -4.07 -0.09 8.62
CA LEU A 182 -4.62 0.90 9.54
C LEU A 182 -4.93 0.31 10.92
N ILE A 183 -5.33 -0.97 10.99
CA ILE A 183 -5.69 -1.66 12.24
C ILE A 183 -4.48 -1.85 13.17
N PRO A 184 -3.39 -2.54 12.76
CA PRO A 184 -2.22 -2.70 13.63
C PRO A 184 -1.55 -1.35 13.90
N THR A 185 -1.59 -0.39 12.96
CA THR A 185 -1.11 0.99 13.21
C THR A 185 -1.88 1.66 14.36
N TRP A 186 -3.21 1.52 14.39
CA TRP A 186 -4.03 2.02 15.49
C TRP A 186 -3.63 1.39 16.82
N PHE A 187 -3.42 0.07 16.86
CA PHE A 187 -3.01 -0.62 18.08
C PHE A 187 -1.65 -0.12 18.61
N ILE A 188 -0.67 0.04 17.72
CA ILE A 188 0.66 0.60 18.08
C ILE A 188 0.48 1.99 18.67
N ALA A 189 -0.18 2.90 17.95
CA ALA A 189 -0.32 4.28 18.38
C ALA A 189 -1.13 4.40 19.67
N ARG A 190 -2.17 3.56 19.84
CA ARG A 190 -2.97 3.52 21.07
C ARG A 190 -2.14 3.08 22.26
N ALA A 191 -1.26 2.09 22.08
CA ALA A 191 -0.42 1.54 23.14
C ALA A 191 0.53 2.59 23.73
N PHE A 192 1.06 3.50 22.91
CA PHE A 192 2.07 4.48 23.34
C PHE A 192 1.54 5.91 23.56
N ALA A 193 0.52 6.34 22.81
CA ALA A 193 0.08 7.73 22.76
C ALA A 193 -1.42 7.92 23.07
N GLY A 194 -2.13 6.83 23.39
CA GLY A 194 -3.56 6.84 23.71
C GLY A 194 -4.47 6.91 22.49
N GLU A 195 -5.78 6.78 22.73
CA GLU A 195 -6.77 6.56 21.67
C GLU A 195 -6.89 7.73 20.69
N ARG A 196 -6.84 8.97 21.18
CA ARG A 196 -6.97 10.17 20.33
C ARG A 196 -5.81 10.28 19.33
N ALA A 197 -4.59 10.08 19.80
CA ALA A 197 -3.41 10.08 18.93
C ALA A 197 -3.50 8.95 17.91
N ALA A 198 -3.95 7.76 18.33
CA ALA A 198 -4.12 6.62 17.44
C ALA A 198 -5.10 6.88 16.28
N LEU A 199 -6.22 7.54 16.55
CA LEU A 199 -7.18 7.91 15.51
C LEU A 199 -6.57 8.91 14.53
N ILE A 200 -5.83 9.90 15.02
CA ILE A 200 -5.13 10.86 14.17
C ILE A 200 -4.11 10.14 13.28
N THR A 201 -3.34 9.20 13.83
CA THR A 201 -2.39 8.39 13.06
C THR A 201 -3.09 7.58 11.96
N VAL A 202 -4.23 6.96 12.25
CA VAL A 202 -5.03 6.24 11.25
C VAL A 202 -5.48 7.16 10.13
N PHE A 203 -5.97 8.36 10.45
CA PHE A 203 -6.36 9.34 9.42
C PHE A 203 -5.18 9.75 8.57
N LEU A 204 -4.06 10.13 9.18
CA LEU A 204 -2.85 10.56 8.47
C LEU A 204 -2.32 9.47 7.54
N LEU A 205 -2.32 8.20 8.00
CA LEU A 205 -1.90 7.08 7.18
C LEU A 205 -2.91 6.77 6.06
N GLY A 206 -4.20 6.85 6.34
CA GLY A 206 -5.26 6.59 5.36
C GLY A 206 -5.32 7.61 4.22
N VAL A 207 -4.84 8.84 4.44
CA VAL A 207 -4.74 9.87 3.39
C VAL A 207 -3.33 10.02 2.82
N ALA A 208 -2.36 9.27 3.33
CA ALA A 208 -0.99 9.33 2.82
C ALA A 208 -0.98 8.83 1.36
N PRO A 209 -0.29 9.55 0.44
CA PRO A 209 -0.29 9.19 -0.97
C PRO A 209 0.23 7.77 -1.23
N ALA A 210 1.26 7.33 -0.50
CA ALA A 210 1.88 6.03 -0.73
C ALA A 210 0.91 4.86 -0.49
N PRO A 211 0.27 4.70 0.69
CA PRO A 211 -0.77 3.69 0.88
C PRO A 211 -1.88 3.77 -0.18
N GLY A 212 -2.43 4.97 -0.44
CA GLY A 212 -3.53 5.14 -1.40
C GLY A 212 -3.18 4.72 -2.83
N VAL A 213 -1.98 5.04 -3.29
CA VAL A 213 -1.50 4.71 -4.64
C VAL A 213 -1.14 3.22 -4.75
N PHE A 214 -0.52 2.63 -3.75
CA PHE A 214 0.10 1.30 -3.90
C PHE A 214 -0.83 0.11 -3.65
N ILE A 215 -2.00 0.30 -3.03
CA ILE A 215 -2.94 -0.78 -2.67
C ILE A 215 -3.31 -1.71 -3.85
N PHE A 216 -3.51 -1.17 -5.05
CA PHE A 216 -3.85 -1.93 -6.26
C PHE A 216 -2.69 -2.02 -7.27
N LEU A 217 -1.59 -1.31 -7.06
CA LEU A 217 -0.53 -1.16 -8.08
C LEU A 217 0.72 -2.01 -7.81
N ASN A 218 0.89 -2.48 -6.57
CA ASN A 218 1.93 -3.41 -6.17
C ASN A 218 1.51 -4.28 -4.98
N LEU A 219 2.38 -5.19 -4.58
CA LEU A 219 2.19 -6.07 -3.42
C LEU A 219 2.94 -5.56 -2.17
N ASP A 220 3.60 -4.41 -2.23
CA ASP A 220 4.39 -3.86 -1.12
C ASP A 220 3.49 -3.42 0.04
N ALA A 221 2.30 -2.90 -0.27
CA ALA A 221 1.31 -2.54 0.74
C ALA A 221 0.83 -3.77 1.54
N PHE A 222 0.72 -4.93 0.90
CA PHE A 222 0.42 -6.19 1.58
C PHE A 222 1.53 -6.59 2.57
N HIS A 223 2.80 -6.50 2.13
CA HIS A 223 3.96 -6.76 3.01
C HIS A 223 4.00 -5.79 4.19
N ALA A 224 3.73 -4.51 3.94
CA ALA A 224 3.70 -3.49 4.97
C ALA A 224 2.63 -3.80 6.03
N THR A 225 1.44 -4.28 5.65
CA THR A 225 0.42 -4.75 6.60
C THR A 225 0.95 -5.84 7.53
N LEU A 226 1.65 -6.84 6.99
CA LEU A 226 2.20 -7.94 7.78
C LEU A 226 3.30 -7.45 8.74
N LEU A 227 4.24 -6.64 8.25
CA LEU A 227 5.33 -6.08 9.05
C LEU A 227 4.81 -5.20 10.20
N VAL A 228 3.84 -4.33 9.90
CA VAL A 228 3.21 -3.48 10.91
C VAL A 228 2.38 -4.32 11.87
N GLY A 229 1.76 -5.40 11.41
CA GLY A 229 1.12 -6.40 12.27
C GLY A 229 2.09 -7.02 13.28
N SER A 230 3.26 -7.46 12.84
CA SER A 230 4.32 -7.96 13.73
C SER A 230 4.80 -6.89 14.72
N ALA A 231 4.97 -5.64 14.26
CA ALA A 231 5.32 -4.52 15.14
C ALA A 231 4.21 -4.21 16.17
N ALA A 232 2.93 -4.39 15.81
CA ALA A 232 1.82 -4.22 16.73
C ALA A 232 1.79 -5.29 17.83
N LEU A 233 2.13 -6.55 17.49
CA LEU A 233 2.31 -7.60 18.49
C LEU A 233 3.47 -7.28 19.45
N LEU A 234 4.58 -6.75 18.94
CA LEU A 234 5.69 -6.29 19.77
C LEU A 234 5.28 -5.14 20.68
N ALA A 235 4.62 -4.11 20.14
CA ALA A 235 4.11 -2.97 20.91
C ALA A 235 3.15 -3.43 22.03
N TRP A 236 2.30 -4.40 21.73
CA TRP A 236 1.42 -5.02 22.72
C TRP A 236 2.19 -5.76 23.82
N GLY A 237 3.24 -6.51 23.46
CA GLY A 237 4.13 -7.16 24.41
C GLY A 237 4.86 -6.19 25.34
N LEU A 238 5.33 -5.06 24.81
CA LEU A 238 6.06 -4.02 25.55
C LEU A 238 5.18 -3.21 26.51
N THR A 239 3.88 -3.11 26.25
CA THR A 239 2.96 -2.27 27.03
C THR A 239 2.13 -3.04 28.06
N ARG A 240 2.25 -4.37 28.09
CA ARG A 240 1.69 -5.19 29.17
C ARG A 240 2.48 -4.95 30.46
N LYS A 241 1.77 -4.49 31.50
CA LYS A 241 2.30 -4.22 32.85
C LYS A 241 2.55 -5.48 33.71
N GLU A 242 2.68 -6.67 33.10
CA GLU A 242 2.97 -7.90 33.85
C GLU A 242 4.35 -8.45 33.51
N SER A 243 5.16 -8.46 34.56
CA SER A 243 6.51 -8.97 34.74
C SER A 243 6.62 -10.47 34.50
N HIS A 244 6.78 -10.91 33.24
CA HIS A 244 7.24 -12.29 32.93
C HIS A 244 8.19 -12.41 31.74
N TRP A 245 8.84 -11.32 31.32
CA TRP A 245 10.04 -11.45 30.48
C TRP A 245 11.27 -11.60 31.37
N VAL A 246 11.31 -12.71 32.12
CA VAL A 246 12.60 -13.30 32.51
C VAL A 246 13.08 -14.08 31.29
N VAL A 247 14.13 -13.53 30.70
CA VAL A 247 15.18 -14.11 29.83
C VAL A 247 15.13 -15.62 29.62
N VAL A 248 15.23 -16.05 28.36
CA VAL A 248 16.22 -17.07 27.97
C VAL A 248 16.88 -16.60 26.67
N LEU A 249 18.14 -16.16 26.79
CA LEU A 249 19.12 -16.09 25.70
C LEU A 249 19.63 -17.50 25.40
#